data_AF-A0A925A7P4-F1
#
_entry.id   AF-A0A925A7P4-F1
#
_cell.length_a   1.000
_cell.length_b   1.000
_cell.length_c   1.000
_cell.angle_alpha   90.00
_cell.angle_beta   90.00
_cell.angle_gamma   90.00
#
_symmetry.space_group_name_H-M   'P 1'
#
loop_
_entity.id
_entity.type
_entity.pdbx_description
1 polymer ?
#
loop_
_entity_poly.entity_id
_entity_poly.type
_entity_poly.pdbx_seq_one_letter_code
_entity_poly.pdbx_strand_id
1 'polypeptide(L)'
;MKLSTKTVARLLVVTAVAAAVPGLSQIAIPKKRRESQFDKLLATHDRKGELRAEILGISPHEFKQMSRIDSFEQVVHSCGFYSKRDFRIALLGYLRNELLQRGWSRTRIDAYIMVRAPRLAM
;
A
#
# COMPACT_ATOMS: atom_id res chain seq x y z
N MET A 1 -12.48 -8.49 -1.76
CA MET A 1 -11.27 -9.34 -1.97
C MET A 1 -10.91 -10.08 -0.66
N LYS A 2 -10.46 -11.36 -0.69
CA LYS A 2 -9.93 -12.05 0.52
C LYS A 2 -8.41 -12.23 0.41
N LEU A 3 -7.63 -11.31 0.96
CA LEU A 3 -6.17 -11.46 1.07
C LEU A 3 -5.80 -12.36 2.25
N SER A 4 -4.76 -13.20 2.11
CA SER A 4 -4.20 -13.93 3.25
C SER A 4 -3.57 -12.97 4.26
N THR A 5 -3.57 -13.32 5.56
CA THR A 5 -2.98 -12.46 6.61
C THR A 5 -1.50 -12.18 6.34
N LYS A 6 -0.77 -13.16 5.78
CA LYS A 6 0.63 -12.99 5.36
C LYS A 6 0.76 -11.96 4.23
N THR A 7 -0.18 -11.95 3.29
CA THR A 7 -0.22 -10.99 2.19
C THR A 7 -0.51 -9.58 2.69
N VAL A 8 -1.52 -9.41 3.56
CA VAL A 8 -1.84 -8.11 4.18
C VAL A 8 -0.63 -7.57 4.95
N ALA A 9 0.01 -8.41 5.77
CA ALA A 9 1.21 -8.02 6.52
C ALA A 9 2.39 -7.65 5.60
N ARG A 10 2.57 -8.34 4.45
CA ARG A 10 3.64 -8.01 3.49
C ARG A 10 3.36 -6.69 2.76
N LEU A 11 2.12 -6.48 2.32
CA LEU A 11 1.67 -5.23 1.70
C LEU A 11 1.82 -4.07 2.67
N LEU A 12 1.50 -4.27 3.95
CA LEU A 12 1.63 -3.26 5.00
C LEU A 12 3.07 -2.74 5.08
N VAL A 13 4.06 -3.64 5.18
CA VAL A 13 5.47 -3.24 5.32
C VAL A 13 5.94 -2.43 4.12
N VAL A 14 5.63 -2.90 2.90
CA VAL A 14 6.08 -2.22 1.68
C VAL A 14 5.36 -0.88 1.48
N THR A 15 4.08 -0.81 1.84
CA THR A 15 3.30 0.45 1.82
C THR A 15 3.87 1.43 2.85
N ALA A 16 4.20 1.00 4.06
CA ALA A 16 4.79 1.85 5.10
C ALA A 16 6.13 2.45 4.66
N VAL A 17 6.97 1.64 4.02
CA VAL A 17 8.25 2.07 3.44
C VAL A 17 8.02 3.06 2.30
N ALA A 18 7.12 2.76 1.36
CA ALA A 18 6.84 3.62 0.20
C ALA A 18 6.11 4.93 0.55
N ALA A 19 5.34 4.96 1.65
CA ALA A 19 4.69 6.15 2.19
C ALA A 19 5.67 7.06 2.98
N ALA A 20 6.89 6.58 3.24
CA ALA A 20 7.90 7.24 4.07
C ALA A 20 7.34 7.60 5.47
N VAL A 21 6.76 6.60 6.14
CA VAL A 21 6.24 6.77 7.51
C VAL A 21 7.36 7.20 8.47
N PRO A 22 7.16 8.23 9.31
CA PRO A 22 8.13 8.64 10.33
C PRO A 22 8.55 7.47 11.21
N GLY A 23 9.85 7.37 11.52
CA GLY A 23 10.43 6.22 12.26
C GLY A 23 11.02 5.14 11.36
N LEU A 24 10.68 5.10 10.07
CA LEU A 24 11.36 4.28 9.04
C LEU A 24 12.38 5.10 8.23
N SER A 25 12.49 6.40 8.51
CA SER A 25 13.35 7.37 7.82
C SER A 25 14.85 7.09 7.98
N GLN A 26 15.26 6.27 8.97
CA GLN A 26 16.64 5.83 9.16
C GLN A 26 17.06 4.70 8.20
N ILE A 27 16.08 4.05 7.56
CA ILE A 27 16.36 2.99 6.59
C ILE A 27 16.65 3.67 5.25
N ALA A 28 17.93 3.75 4.89
CA ALA A 28 18.42 4.38 3.65
C ALA A 28 18.04 3.54 2.41
N ILE A 29 16.75 3.45 2.09
CA ILE A 29 16.27 2.84 0.85
C ILE A 29 16.09 3.93 -0.21
N PRO A 30 16.75 3.83 -1.38
CA PRO A 30 16.54 4.76 -2.47
C PRO A 30 15.06 4.89 -2.83
N LYS A 31 14.56 6.12 -3.04
CA LYS A 31 13.15 6.39 -3.35
C LYS A 31 12.62 5.49 -4.47
N LYS A 32 13.37 5.38 -5.58
CA LYS A 32 13.03 4.55 -6.73
C LYS A 32 12.85 3.06 -6.38
N ARG A 33 13.65 2.53 -5.46
CA ARG A 33 13.57 1.13 -4.99
C ARG A 33 12.32 0.91 -4.14
N ARG A 34 12.01 1.84 -3.23
CA ARG A 34 10.79 1.79 -2.39
C ARG A 34 9.53 1.75 -3.25
N GLU A 35 9.45 2.64 -4.25
CA GLU A 35 8.30 2.74 -5.15
C GLU A 35 8.19 1.51 -6.06
N SER A 36 9.31 1.05 -6.63
CA SER A 36 9.31 -0.15 -7.47
C SER A 36 8.86 -1.42 -6.73
N GLN A 37 9.29 -1.60 -5.48
CA GLN A 37 8.84 -2.76 -4.68
C GLN A 37 7.35 -2.68 -4.34
N PHE A 38 6.85 -1.48 -4.05
CA PHE A 38 5.43 -1.23 -3.85
C PHE A 38 4.62 -1.57 -5.09
N ASP A 39 5.01 -1.04 -6.25
CA ASP A 39 4.31 -1.25 -7.51
C ASP A 39 4.30 -2.74 -7.89
N LYS A 40 5.42 -3.46 -7.70
CA LYS A 40 5.52 -4.91 -7.96
C LYS A 40 4.56 -5.72 -7.07
N LEU A 41 4.51 -5.41 -5.78
CA LEU A 41 3.65 -6.14 -4.85
C LEU A 41 2.18 -5.83 -5.05
N LEU A 42 1.85 -4.58 -5.38
CA LEU A 42 0.51 -4.17 -5.75
C LEU A 42 0.07 -4.88 -7.05
N ALA A 43 0.93 -4.94 -8.07
CA ALA A 43 0.64 -5.67 -9.30
C ALA A 43 0.42 -7.18 -9.07
N THR A 44 1.14 -7.77 -8.10
CA THR A 44 1.03 -9.19 -7.77
C THR A 44 -0.26 -9.51 -6.99
N HIS A 45 -0.60 -8.70 -5.99
CA HIS A 45 -1.69 -8.97 -5.06
C HIS A 45 -3.00 -8.24 -5.39
N ASP A 46 -2.93 -7.23 -6.24
CA ASP A 46 -4.07 -6.44 -6.71
C ASP A 46 -4.14 -6.40 -8.24
N ARG A 47 -3.95 -7.56 -8.88
CA ARG A 47 -3.97 -7.69 -10.35
C ARG A 47 -5.28 -7.19 -10.97
N LYS A 48 -6.40 -7.36 -10.26
CA LYS A 48 -7.72 -6.92 -10.70
C LYS A 48 -8.03 -5.46 -10.38
N GLY A 49 -7.19 -4.78 -9.60
CA GLY A 49 -7.44 -3.42 -9.16
C GLY A 49 -8.53 -3.31 -8.09
N GLU A 50 -8.93 -4.42 -7.46
CA GLU A 50 -9.97 -4.43 -6.42
C GLU A 50 -9.53 -3.62 -5.20
N LEU A 51 -8.27 -3.78 -4.76
CA LEU A 51 -7.73 -3.05 -3.61
C LEU A 51 -7.57 -1.56 -3.93
N ARG A 52 -7.01 -1.22 -5.10
CA ARG A 52 -6.89 0.18 -5.52
C ARG A 52 -8.24 0.85 -5.63
N ALA A 53 -9.22 0.20 -6.26
CA ALA A 53 -10.58 0.72 -6.38
C ALA A 53 -11.24 0.94 -5.01
N GLU A 54 -11.10 -0.02 -4.09
CA GLU A 54 -11.62 0.07 -2.72
C GLU A 54 -11.03 1.26 -1.95
N ILE A 55 -9.71 1.49 -2.04
CA ILE A 55 -9.07 2.65 -1.41
C ILE A 55 -9.48 3.98 -2.08
N LEU A 56 -9.69 3.96 -3.39
CA LEU A 56 -10.11 5.13 -4.17
C LEU A 56 -11.61 5.41 -4.05
N GLY A 57 -12.38 4.55 -3.38
CA GLY A 57 -13.83 4.73 -3.20
C GLY A 57 -14.64 4.51 -4.47
N ILE A 58 -14.11 3.77 -5.45
CA ILE A 58 -14.76 3.50 -6.74
C ILE A 58 -14.92 1.99 -6.96
N SER A 59 -15.74 1.61 -7.93
CA SER A 59 -15.85 0.20 -8.31
C SER A 59 -14.60 -0.30 -9.05
N PRO A 60 -14.27 -1.60 -8.97
CA PRO A 60 -13.17 -2.18 -9.76
C PRO A 60 -13.35 -2.00 -11.28
N HIS A 61 -14.61 -1.93 -11.74
CA HIS A 61 -14.93 -1.67 -13.14
C HIS A 61 -14.52 -0.24 -13.53
N GLU A 62 -14.93 0.76 -12.76
CA GLU A 62 -14.56 2.17 -12.99
C GLU A 62 -13.04 2.35 -12.96
N PHE A 63 -12.37 1.80 -11.94
CA PHE A 63 -10.91 1.86 -11.86
C PHE A 63 -10.23 1.29 -13.11
N LYS A 64 -10.76 0.17 -13.65
CA LYS A 64 -10.26 -0.45 -14.87
C LYS A 64 -10.51 0.41 -16.11
N GLN A 65 -11.64 1.10 -16.19
CA GLN A 65 -11.92 2.02 -17.31
C GLN A 65 -10.99 3.23 -17.26
N MET A 66 -10.86 3.86 -16.10
CA MET A 66 -9.97 5.02 -15.93
C MET A 66 -8.52 4.66 -16.23
N SER A 67 -8.04 3.51 -15.74
CA SER A 67 -6.66 3.04 -15.95
C SER A 67 -6.30 2.70 -17.41
N ARG A 68 -7.26 2.70 -18.34
CA ARG A 68 -7.00 2.53 -19.78
C ARG A 68 -6.59 3.83 -20.46
N ILE A 69 -7.04 4.96 -19.91
CA ILE A 69 -6.93 6.28 -20.51
C ILE A 69 -5.94 7.12 -19.71
N ASP A 70 -6.05 7.03 -18.38
CA ASP A 70 -5.30 7.83 -17.44
C ASP A 70 -4.17 7.04 -16.78
N SER A 71 -3.07 7.74 -16.50
CA SER A 71 -2.03 7.23 -15.62
C SER A 71 -2.57 7.05 -14.20
N PHE A 72 -1.96 6.15 -13.42
CA PHE A 72 -2.39 5.93 -12.04
C PHE A 72 -2.39 7.21 -11.19
N GLU A 73 -1.50 8.16 -11.46
CA GLU A 73 -1.45 9.45 -10.77
C GLU A 73 -2.65 10.33 -11.09
N GLN A 74 -3.08 10.36 -12.35
CA GLN A 74 -4.30 11.06 -12.77
C GLN A 74 -5.56 10.40 -12.17
N VAL A 75 -5.60 9.06 -12.11
CA VAL A 75 -6.71 8.34 -11.46
C VAL A 75 -6.80 8.69 -9.98
N VAL A 76 -5.66 8.65 -9.26
CA VAL A 76 -5.57 9.01 -7.83
C VAL A 76 -6.06 10.45 -7.61
N HIS A 77 -5.62 11.39 -8.46
CA HIS A 77 -6.05 12.79 -8.39
C HIS A 77 -7.55 12.96 -8.65
N SER A 78 -8.08 12.25 -9.64
CA SER A 78 -9.51 12.30 -9.99
C SER A 78 -10.41 11.76 -8.88
N CYS A 79 -9.89 10.86 -8.04
CA CYS A 79 -10.59 10.31 -6.88
C CYS A 79 -10.38 11.15 -5.59
N GLY A 80 -9.81 12.36 -5.69
CA GLY A 80 -9.69 13.30 -4.57
C GLY A 80 -8.42 13.21 -3.73
N PHE A 81 -7.42 12.41 -4.15
CA PHE A 81 -6.11 12.37 -3.49
C PHE A 81 -5.12 13.34 -4.15
N TYR A 82 -4.42 14.16 -3.36
CA TYR A 82 -3.44 15.11 -3.93
C TYR A 82 -2.21 14.43 -4.54
N SER A 83 -1.82 13.26 -4.06
CA SER A 83 -0.63 12.56 -4.52
C SER A 83 -0.71 11.04 -4.35
N LYS A 84 0.19 10.33 -5.05
CA LYS A 84 0.43 8.88 -4.82
C LYS A 84 0.84 8.57 -3.38
N ARG A 85 1.41 9.53 -2.64
CA ARG A 85 1.76 9.35 -1.23
C ARG A 85 0.50 9.26 -0.38
N ASP A 86 -0.50 10.09 -0.65
CA ASP A 86 -1.76 10.11 0.11
C ASP A 86 -2.52 8.80 -0.09
N PHE A 87 -2.54 8.29 -1.34
CA PHE A 87 -3.04 6.94 -1.62
C PHE A 87 -2.31 5.87 -0.78
N ARG A 88 -0.98 5.91 -0.70
CA ARG A 88 -0.20 4.95 0.12
C ARG A 88 -0.53 5.09 1.60
N ILE A 89 -0.79 6.29 2.11
CA ILE A 89 -1.20 6.51 3.51
C ILE A 89 -2.59 5.91 3.77
N ALA A 90 -3.56 6.12 2.88
CA ALA A 90 -4.88 5.52 2.98
C ALA A 90 -4.81 3.98 2.93
N LEU A 91 -4.04 3.44 1.98
CA LEU A 91 -3.79 2.00 1.89
C LEU A 91 -3.12 1.45 3.16
N LEU A 92 -2.17 2.18 3.76
CA LEU A 92 -1.55 1.78 5.02
C LEU A 92 -2.58 1.69 6.14
N GLY A 93 -3.47 2.68 6.26
CA GLY A 93 -4.55 2.69 7.25
C GLY A 93 -5.49 1.49 7.07
N TYR A 94 -5.90 1.21 5.84
CA TYR A 94 -6.72 0.06 5.49
C TYR A 94 -6.06 -1.27 5.90
N LEU A 95 -4.80 -1.48 5.52
CA LEU A 95 -4.05 -2.71 5.83
C LEU A 95 -3.84 -2.90 7.34
N ARG A 96 -3.68 -1.79 8.10
CA ARG A 96 -3.65 -1.85 9.56
C ARG A 96 -4.98 -2.32 10.12
N ASN A 97 -6.09 -1.72 9.68
CA ASN A 97 -7.43 -2.09 10.13
C ASN A 97 -7.76 -3.56 9.83
N GLU A 98 -7.40 -4.04 8.64
CA GLU A 98 -7.53 -5.47 8.27
C GLU A 98 -6.79 -6.39 9.24
N LEU A 99 -5.56 -6.06 9.65
CA LEU A 99 -4.82 -6.87 10.62
C LEU A 99 -5.42 -6.80 12.03
N LEU A 100 -5.92 -5.63 12.44
CA LEU A 100 -6.62 -5.47 13.71
C LEU A 100 -7.87 -6.36 13.76
N GLN A 101 -8.68 -6.37 12.70
CA GLN A 101 -9.87 -7.24 12.59
C GLN A 101 -9.52 -8.74 12.60
N ARG A 102 -8.30 -9.09 12.18
CA ARG A 102 -7.76 -10.45 12.23
C ARG A 102 -7.06 -10.78 13.55
N GLY A 103 -7.22 -9.97 14.58
CA GLY A 103 -6.71 -10.21 15.94
C GLY A 103 -5.25 -9.82 16.17
N TRP A 104 -4.64 -9.02 15.31
CA TRP A 104 -3.31 -8.45 15.61
C TRP A 104 -3.46 -7.24 16.53
N SER A 105 -2.53 -7.07 17.47
CA SER A 105 -2.43 -5.83 18.25
C SER A 105 -1.70 -4.74 17.47
N ARG A 106 -1.94 -3.47 17.81
CA ARG A 106 -1.18 -2.33 17.25
C ARG A 106 0.33 -2.49 17.48
N THR A 107 0.72 -2.90 18.69
CA THR A 107 2.13 -3.16 19.04
C THR A 107 2.77 -4.25 18.18
N ARG A 108 2.04 -5.33 17.89
CA ARG A 108 2.49 -6.39 16.99
C ARG A 108 2.66 -5.89 15.57
N ILE A 109 1.73 -5.08 15.08
CA ILE A 109 1.79 -4.48 13.74
C ILE A 109 3.03 -3.60 13.60
N ASP A 110 3.25 -2.68 14.54
CA ASP A 110 4.38 -1.76 14.48
C ASP A 110 5.72 -2.49 14.64
N ALA A 111 5.81 -3.46 15.56
CA ALA A 111 7.00 -4.31 15.69
C ALA A 111 7.29 -5.10 14.40
N TYR A 112 6.25 -5.63 13.75
CA TYR A 112 6.39 -6.36 12.50
C TYR A 112 6.93 -5.47 11.37
N ILE A 113 6.45 -4.22 11.27
CA ILE A 113 6.96 -3.23 10.32
C ILE A 113 8.44 -2.96 10.60
N MET A 114 8.81 -2.64 11.85
CA MET A 114 10.18 -2.28 12.23
C MET A 114 11.18 -3.41 11.95
N VAL A 115 10.81 -4.67 12.21
CA VAL A 115 11.70 -5.83 11.98
C VAL A 115 11.88 -6.14 10.49
N ARG A 116 10.88 -5.84 9.65
CA ARG A 116 10.84 -6.25 8.24
C ARG A 116 11.25 -5.15 7.26
N ALA A 117 11.01 -3.89 7.59
CA ALA A 117 11.35 -2.76 6.73
C ALA A 117 12.85 -2.70 6.37
N PRO A 118 13.81 -2.99 7.27
CA PRO A 118 15.24 -2.99 6.91
C PRO A 118 15.59 -4.05 5.87
N ARG A 119 14.86 -5.17 5.83
CA ARG A 119 15.10 -6.26 4.85
C ARG A 119 14.68 -5.90 3.43
N LEU A 120 13.94 -4.80 3.26
CA LEU A 120 13.61 -4.26 1.94
C LEU A 120 14.71 -3.36 1.38
N ALA A 121 15.63 -2.90 2.26
CA ALA A 121 16.78 -2.08 1.92
C ALA A 121 17.92 -2.91 1.31
N MET A 122 18.13 -4.12 1.83
CA MET A 122 19.04 -5.14 1.29
C MET A 122 18.55 -5.57 -0.10
#